data_AF-A0A2V8FXA4-F1
#
_entry.id   AF-A0A2V8FXA4-F1
#
_cell.length_a   1.000
_cell.length_b   1.000
_cell.length_c   1.000
_cell.angle_alpha   90.00
_cell.angle_beta   90.00
_cell.angle_gamma   90.00
#
_symmetry.space_group_name_H-M   'P 1'
#
loop_
_entity.id
_entity.type
_entity.pdbx_description
1 polymer ?
#
loop_
_entity_poly.entity_id
_entity_poly.type
_entity_poly.pdbx_seq_one_letter_code
_entity_poly.pdbx_strand_id
1 'polypeptide(L)'
;GPAFEATVIGFAASFLLPARAGEVLRPYLLARRENLPATAAFATIILERLLDLLTVLLLFGAFVLTASPQTMSGDPELFARVKTGGAIVAGAAAAGLVVLFALAGHPERLGRWAQKVERVLPARLADAVARFVQTFAEGLAVLRRPGHLLVSLVLSVPLWVSITAGIWLTSHAFHMTFGFVATFLVTTLLVVGVAMPTPGAIGGFHAMYQITVTKFFGVPVDRAVGAAIVLHAISFVPVTLLGIAFMAREGLSLGRMKKMAEEERRELEAAR
;
A
#
# COMPACT_ATOMS: atom_id res chain seq x y z
N GLY A 1 6.94 20.99 2.80
CA GLY A 1 7.56 20.31 3.96
C GLY A 1 8.20 19.03 3.45
N PRO A 2 9.39 18.65 3.93
CA PRO A 2 10.24 17.67 3.22
C PRO A 2 9.59 16.31 3.00
N ALA A 3 8.86 15.79 3.99
CA ALA A 3 8.13 14.52 3.87
C ALA A 3 7.01 14.55 2.83
N PHE A 4 6.26 15.65 2.72
CA PHE A 4 5.20 15.81 1.72
C PHE A 4 5.79 15.86 0.32
N GLU A 5 6.81 16.68 0.11
CA GLU A 5 7.48 16.80 -1.20
C GLU A 5 8.11 15.48 -1.64
N ALA A 6 8.87 14.81 -0.76
CA ALA A 6 9.45 13.50 -1.06
C ALA A 6 8.39 12.45 -1.40
N THR A 7 7.22 12.50 -0.74
CA THR A 7 6.09 11.61 -1.02
C THR A 7 5.48 11.88 -2.40
N VAL A 8 5.23 13.14 -2.74
CA VAL A 8 4.66 13.53 -4.04
C VAL A 8 5.64 13.25 -5.19
N ILE A 9 6.94 13.51 -5.01
CA ILE A 9 7.99 13.13 -5.97
C ILE A 9 8.04 11.61 -6.14
N GLY A 10 7.94 10.85 -5.03
CA GLY A 10 7.85 9.39 -5.06
C GLY A 10 6.67 8.89 -5.89
N PHE A 11 5.48 9.47 -5.71
CA PHE A 11 4.31 9.10 -6.52
C PHE A 11 4.49 9.42 -8.00
N ALA A 12 5.04 10.59 -8.34
CA ALA A 12 5.34 10.93 -9.74
C ALA A 12 6.37 9.95 -10.35
N ALA A 13 7.42 9.59 -9.61
CA ALA A 13 8.40 8.62 -10.05
C ALA A 13 7.80 7.22 -10.24
N SER A 14 6.92 6.76 -9.35
CA SER A 14 6.20 5.49 -9.52
C SER A 14 5.27 5.49 -10.73
N PHE A 15 4.73 6.65 -11.09
CA PHE A 15 3.91 6.78 -12.29
C PHE A 15 4.75 6.76 -13.58
N LEU A 16 5.87 7.47 -13.58
CA LEU A 16 6.71 7.66 -14.78
C LEU A 16 7.71 6.54 -15.03
N LEU A 17 8.16 5.83 -13.98
CA LEU A 17 9.23 4.85 -14.08
C LEU A 17 8.71 3.41 -13.94
N PRO A 18 9.33 2.44 -14.63
CA PRO A 18 9.03 1.03 -14.44
C PRO A 18 9.52 0.52 -13.09
N ALA A 19 9.08 -0.69 -12.73
CA ALA A 19 9.50 -1.41 -11.52
C ALA A 19 9.30 -0.65 -10.20
N ARG A 20 8.34 0.31 -10.18
CA ARG A 20 7.99 1.10 -8.99
C ARG A 20 9.17 1.80 -8.32
N ALA A 21 10.08 2.35 -9.12
CA ALA A 21 11.25 3.06 -8.62
C ALA A 21 10.91 4.19 -7.61
N GLY A 22 9.69 4.75 -7.67
CA GLY A 22 9.23 5.75 -6.70
C GLY A 22 9.09 5.24 -5.26
N GLU A 23 8.83 3.95 -5.04
CA GLU A 23 8.79 3.34 -3.69
C GLU A 23 10.18 3.32 -3.04
N VAL A 24 11.25 3.29 -3.85
CA VAL A 24 12.65 3.36 -3.40
C VAL A 24 13.14 4.80 -3.32
N LEU A 25 12.64 5.66 -4.20
CA LEU A 25 13.08 7.04 -4.30
C LEU A 25 12.54 7.93 -3.16
N ARG A 26 11.29 7.73 -2.75
CA ARG A 26 10.69 8.46 -1.62
C ARG A 26 11.48 8.33 -0.31
N PRO A 27 11.77 7.13 0.21
CA PRO A 27 12.48 6.97 1.48
C PRO A 27 13.91 7.48 1.37
N TYR A 28 14.56 7.28 0.22
CA TYR A 28 15.88 7.82 -0.09
C TYR A 28 15.92 9.36 0.01
N LEU A 29 15.01 10.04 -0.69
CA LEU A 29 14.95 11.51 -0.67
C LEU A 29 14.65 12.04 0.72
N LEU A 30 13.76 11.37 1.47
CA LEU A 30 13.44 11.74 2.83
C LEU A 30 14.64 11.55 3.77
N ALA A 31 15.33 10.41 3.68
CA ALA A 31 16.51 10.11 4.49
C ALA A 31 17.58 11.19 4.31
N ARG A 32 17.86 11.57 3.06
CA ARG A 32 18.83 12.61 2.75
C ARG A 32 18.42 14.01 3.23
N ARG A 33 17.14 14.39 3.09
CA ARG A 33 16.65 15.72 3.50
C ARG A 33 16.64 15.89 5.01
N GLU A 34 16.35 14.82 5.74
CA GLU A 34 16.20 14.84 7.20
C GLU A 34 17.45 14.29 7.92
N ASN A 35 18.53 13.97 7.19
CA ASN A 35 19.75 13.33 7.72
C ASN A 35 19.46 12.07 8.55
N LEU A 36 18.51 11.25 8.09
CA LEU A 36 18.12 10.00 8.73
C LEU A 36 18.88 8.83 8.12
N PRO A 37 19.13 7.74 8.88
CA PRO A 37 19.60 6.49 8.30
C PRO A 37 18.63 5.99 7.23
N ALA A 38 19.13 5.65 6.05
CA ALA A 38 18.30 5.16 4.94
C ALA A 38 17.45 3.96 5.38
N THR A 39 18.05 3.00 6.08
CA THR A 39 17.36 1.82 6.63
C THR A 39 16.15 2.18 7.49
N ALA A 40 16.22 3.26 8.28
CA ALA A 40 15.10 3.75 9.08
C ALA A 40 13.98 4.32 8.20
N ALA A 41 14.32 5.12 7.18
CA ALA A 41 13.34 5.65 6.23
C ALA A 41 12.68 4.56 5.37
N PHE A 42 13.41 3.51 5.00
CA PHE A 42 12.83 2.34 4.32
C PHE A 42 11.89 1.55 5.25
N ALA A 43 12.26 1.39 6.52
CA ALA A 43 11.41 0.71 7.49
C ALA A 43 10.05 1.40 7.70
N THR A 44 10.00 2.74 7.67
CA THR A 44 8.73 3.47 7.79
C THR A 44 7.82 3.25 6.60
N ILE A 45 8.36 3.04 5.39
CA ILE A 45 7.55 2.71 4.21
C ILE A 45 6.97 1.30 4.32
N ILE A 46 7.76 0.32 4.75
CA ILE A 46 7.25 -1.04 4.97
C ILE A 46 6.09 -1.01 5.98
N LEU A 47 6.25 -0.25 7.06
CA LEU A 47 5.19 -0.04 8.04
C LEU A 47 3.95 0.63 7.43
N GLU A 48 4.14 1.70 6.65
CA GLU A 48 3.04 2.38 5.95
C GLU A 48 2.27 1.41 5.05
N ARG A 49 2.97 0.59 4.25
CA ARG A 49 2.34 -0.42 3.38
C ARG A 49 1.57 -1.47 4.18
N LEU A 50 2.09 -1.87 5.33
CA LEU A 50 1.40 -2.81 6.22
C LEU A 50 0.12 -2.20 6.80
N LEU A 51 0.17 -0.95 7.26
CA LEU A 51 -1.01 -0.23 7.77
C LEU A 51 -2.05 0.02 6.68
N ASP A 52 -1.60 0.35 5.48
CA ASP A 52 -2.45 0.50 4.30
C ASP A 52 -3.18 -0.81 3.98
N LEU A 53 -2.44 -1.92 3.89
CA LEU A 53 -3.02 -3.24 3.62
C LEU A 53 -4.03 -3.63 4.71
N LEU A 54 -3.68 -3.44 5.98
CA LEU A 54 -4.58 -3.73 7.10
C LEU A 54 -5.86 -2.89 7.03
N THR A 55 -5.75 -1.59 6.72
CA THR A 55 -6.90 -0.71 6.59
C THR A 55 -7.81 -1.13 5.44
N VAL A 56 -7.25 -1.45 4.27
CA VAL A 56 -8.01 -1.99 3.12
C VAL A 56 -8.75 -3.26 3.49
N LEU A 57 -8.08 -4.19 4.19
CA LEU A 57 -8.70 -5.45 4.63
C LEU A 57 -9.78 -5.24 5.69
N LEU A 58 -9.67 -4.22 6.55
CA LEU A 58 -10.74 -3.84 7.47
C LEU A 58 -11.97 -3.26 6.74
N LEU A 59 -11.74 -2.39 5.74
CA LEU A 59 -12.83 -1.89 4.89
C LEU A 59 -13.51 -3.03 4.11
N PHE A 60 -12.72 -3.96 3.59
CA PHE A 60 -13.23 -5.17 2.95
C PHE A 60 -14.04 -6.04 3.92
N GLY A 61 -13.55 -6.21 5.15
CA GLY A 61 -14.28 -6.89 6.23
C GLY A 61 -15.61 -6.22 6.54
N ALA A 62 -15.65 -4.88 6.58
CA ALA A 62 -16.89 -4.13 6.74
C ALA A 62 -17.88 -4.42 5.59
N PHE A 63 -17.41 -4.48 4.35
CA PHE A 63 -18.22 -4.93 3.22
C PHE A 63 -18.74 -6.35 3.40
N VAL A 64 -17.88 -7.32 3.76
CA VAL A 64 -18.30 -8.72 3.97
C VAL A 64 -19.35 -8.85 5.06
N LEU A 65 -19.24 -8.08 6.15
CA LEU A 65 -20.17 -8.14 7.27
C LEU A 65 -21.53 -7.49 6.95
N THR A 66 -21.52 -6.35 6.23
CA THR A 66 -22.72 -5.51 6.07
C THR A 66 -23.38 -5.64 4.71
N ALA A 67 -22.66 -6.08 3.67
CA ALA A 67 -23.26 -6.26 2.35
C ALA A 67 -24.26 -7.42 2.38
N SER A 68 -25.42 -7.15 1.81
CA SER A 68 -26.49 -8.12 1.59
C SER A 68 -26.55 -8.53 0.11
N PRO A 69 -27.20 -9.64 -0.24
CA PRO A 69 -27.39 -10.02 -1.64
C PRO A 69 -28.04 -8.91 -2.48
N GLN A 70 -28.92 -8.09 -1.89
CA GLN A 70 -29.56 -6.95 -2.55
C GLN A 70 -28.60 -5.79 -2.83
N THR A 71 -27.42 -5.78 -2.22
CA THR A 71 -26.37 -4.78 -2.46
C THR A 71 -25.69 -5.00 -3.81
N MET A 72 -25.89 -6.15 -4.44
CA MET A 72 -25.28 -6.54 -5.72
C MET A 72 -26.33 -6.94 -6.75
N SER A 73 -26.16 -6.43 -7.96
CA SER A 73 -26.93 -6.81 -9.16
C SER A 73 -26.22 -7.85 -10.02
N GLY A 74 -25.01 -8.27 -9.63
CA GLY A 74 -24.19 -9.25 -10.35
C GLY A 74 -24.48 -10.71 -9.97
N ASP A 75 -23.48 -11.56 -10.20
CA ASP A 75 -23.57 -13.02 -9.99
C ASP A 75 -23.73 -13.41 -8.50
N PRO A 76 -24.87 -14.00 -8.09
CA PRO A 76 -25.12 -14.38 -6.70
C PRO A 76 -24.17 -15.44 -6.15
N GLU A 77 -23.70 -16.37 -6.99
CA GLU A 77 -22.79 -17.43 -6.56
C GLU A 77 -21.39 -16.86 -6.29
N LEU A 78 -20.94 -15.95 -7.16
CA LEU A 78 -19.69 -15.23 -6.97
C LEU A 78 -19.74 -14.37 -5.71
N PHE A 79 -20.86 -13.72 -5.42
CA PHE A 79 -21.06 -12.98 -4.18
C PHE A 79 -20.91 -13.87 -2.93
N ALA A 80 -21.54 -15.05 -2.92
CA ALA A 80 -21.44 -15.99 -1.81
C ALA A 80 -20.00 -16.47 -1.57
N ARG A 81 -19.26 -16.75 -2.65
CA ARG A 81 -17.84 -17.12 -2.59
C ARG A 81 -16.97 -15.98 -2.05
N VAL A 82 -17.22 -14.75 -2.46
CA VAL A 82 -16.50 -13.57 -1.94
C VAL A 82 -16.85 -13.30 -0.47
N LYS A 83 -18.08 -13.51 -0.03
CA LYS A 83 -18.46 -13.41 1.39
C LYS A 83 -17.71 -14.44 2.25
N THR A 84 -17.70 -15.70 1.84
CA THR A 84 -17.04 -16.78 2.61
C THR A 84 -15.52 -16.65 2.60
N GLY A 85 -14.91 -16.51 1.42
CA GLY A 85 -13.46 -16.29 1.31
C GLY A 85 -13.04 -14.97 1.96
N GLY A 86 -13.85 -13.92 1.81
CA GLY A 86 -13.58 -12.62 2.39
C GLY A 86 -13.67 -12.58 3.91
N ALA A 87 -14.57 -13.36 4.51
CA ALA A 87 -14.63 -13.49 5.97
C ALA A 87 -13.35 -14.12 6.54
N ILE A 88 -12.79 -15.13 5.86
CA ILE A 88 -11.52 -15.75 6.24
C ILE A 88 -10.38 -14.74 6.14
N VAL A 89 -10.29 -14.01 5.02
CA VAL A 89 -9.23 -13.01 4.80
C VAL A 89 -9.35 -11.86 5.81
N ALA A 90 -10.56 -11.35 6.07
CA ALA A 90 -10.79 -10.30 7.06
C ALA A 90 -10.45 -10.79 8.48
N GLY A 91 -10.80 -12.02 8.84
CA GLY A 91 -10.41 -12.64 10.10
C GLY A 91 -8.89 -12.78 10.25
N ALA A 92 -8.20 -13.22 9.19
CA ALA A 92 -6.74 -13.30 9.16
C ALA A 92 -6.08 -11.92 9.29
N ALA A 93 -6.64 -10.89 8.64
CA ALA A 93 -6.16 -9.51 8.75
C ALA A 93 -6.31 -8.97 10.18
N ALA A 94 -7.47 -9.19 10.81
CA ALA A 94 -7.72 -8.81 12.19
C ALA A 94 -6.77 -9.53 13.16
N ALA A 95 -6.55 -10.84 12.96
CA ALA A 95 -5.58 -11.60 13.73
C ALA A 95 -4.14 -11.07 13.53
N GLY A 96 -3.75 -10.77 12.28
CA GLY A 96 -2.47 -10.17 11.96
C GLY A 96 -2.27 -8.81 12.63
N LEU A 97 -3.31 -7.98 12.71
CA LEU A 97 -3.30 -6.71 13.43
C LEU A 97 -3.06 -6.93 14.94
N VAL A 98 -3.77 -7.87 15.55
CA VAL A 98 -3.57 -8.23 16.98
C VAL A 98 -2.14 -8.70 17.22
N VAL A 99 -1.62 -9.56 16.35
CA VAL A 99 -0.22 -10.02 16.44
C VAL A 99 0.74 -8.85 16.30
N LEU A 100 0.54 -7.96 15.32
CA LEU A 100 1.37 -6.78 15.12
C LEU A 100 1.42 -5.89 16.37
N PHE A 101 0.26 -5.56 16.96
CA PHE A 101 0.19 -4.78 18.19
C PHE A 101 0.85 -5.50 19.38
N ALA A 102 0.65 -6.82 19.50
CA ALA A 102 1.27 -7.62 20.56
C ALA A 102 2.81 -7.66 20.42
N LEU A 103 3.32 -7.81 19.20
CA LEU A 103 4.76 -7.79 18.91
C LEU A 103 5.37 -6.40 19.12
N ALA A 104 4.66 -5.35 18.68
CA ALA A 104 5.04 -3.95 18.89
C ALA A 104 5.12 -3.58 20.38
N GLY A 105 4.20 -4.13 21.19
CA GLY A 105 4.17 -3.91 22.64
C GLY A 105 5.23 -4.68 23.42
N HIS A 106 5.78 -5.79 22.88
CA HIS A 106 6.66 -6.71 23.62
C HIS A 106 7.94 -7.08 22.83
N PRO A 107 8.83 -6.11 22.52
CA PRO A 107 10.01 -6.32 21.67
C PRO A 107 11.00 -7.36 22.24
N GLU A 108 11.05 -7.55 23.55
CA GLU A 108 11.89 -8.57 24.21
C GLU A 108 11.49 -10.01 23.87
N ARG A 109 10.27 -10.24 23.37
CA ARG A 109 9.82 -11.56 22.91
C ARG A 109 10.30 -11.87 21.49
N LEU A 110 10.45 -10.85 20.64
CA LEU A 110 11.01 -11.00 19.29
C LEU A 110 12.48 -11.42 19.34
N GLY A 111 13.29 -10.76 20.18
CA GLY A 111 14.71 -11.11 20.35
C GLY A 111 14.92 -12.54 20.84
N ARG A 112 14.05 -13.02 21.75
CA ARG A 112 14.08 -14.41 22.24
C ARG A 112 13.63 -15.43 21.20
N TRP A 113 12.70 -15.08 20.32
CA TRP A 113 12.29 -15.92 19.19
C TRP A 113 13.41 -16.04 18.15
N ALA A 114 14.09 -14.93 17.84
CA ALA A 114 15.25 -14.91 16.95
C ALA A 114 16.35 -15.88 17.43
N GLN A 115 16.68 -15.83 18.73
CA GLN A 115 17.66 -16.74 19.34
C GLN A 115 17.24 -18.22 19.34
N LYS A 116 15.93 -18.51 19.32
CA LYS A 116 15.42 -19.90 19.19
C LYS A 116 15.54 -20.43 17.77
N VAL A 117 15.26 -19.60 16.76
CA VAL A 117 15.40 -19.95 15.34
C VAL A 117 16.88 -20.20 14.99
N GLU A 118 17.78 -19.42 15.60
CA GLU A 118 19.24 -19.56 15.46
C GLU A 118 19.76 -20.95 15.89
N ARG A 119 19.07 -21.62 16.83
CA ARG A 119 19.43 -22.97 17.31
C ARG A 119 19.01 -24.11 16.38
N VAL A 120 18.13 -23.85 15.41
CA VAL A 120 17.54 -24.88 14.53
C VAL A 120 18.09 -24.77 13.10
N LEU A 121 18.60 -23.61 12.71
CA LEU A 121 19.11 -23.37 11.35
C LEU A 121 20.64 -23.56 11.25
N PRO A 122 21.16 -23.96 10.07
CA PRO A 122 22.59 -23.97 9.78
C PRO A 122 23.21 -22.58 9.97
N ALA A 123 24.42 -22.50 10.53
CA ALA A 123 25.07 -21.24 10.96
C ALA A 123 25.02 -20.09 9.94
N ARG A 124 25.21 -20.37 8.65
CA ARG A 124 25.14 -19.34 7.58
C ARG A 124 23.75 -18.75 7.37
N LEU A 125 22.71 -19.58 7.52
CA LEU A 125 21.31 -19.19 7.36
C LEU A 125 20.79 -18.54 8.65
N ALA A 126 21.23 -19.03 9.81
CA ALA A 126 20.96 -18.46 11.12
C ALA A 126 21.46 -17.01 11.21
N ASP A 127 22.71 -16.76 10.79
CA ASP A 127 23.31 -15.42 10.73
C ASP A 127 22.56 -14.46 9.81
N ALA A 128 22.16 -14.94 8.61
CA ALA A 128 21.42 -14.13 7.65
C ALA A 128 20.02 -13.79 8.17
N VAL A 129 19.34 -14.76 8.79
CA VAL A 129 18.02 -14.59 9.41
C VAL A 129 18.11 -13.71 10.65
N ALA A 130 19.12 -13.87 11.49
CA ALA A 130 19.35 -13.04 12.67
C ALA A 130 19.57 -11.58 12.28
N ARG A 131 20.46 -11.31 11.30
CA ARG A 131 20.65 -9.96 10.75
C ARG A 131 19.35 -9.38 10.18
N PHE A 132 18.62 -10.15 9.38
CA PHE A 132 17.32 -9.73 8.84
C PHE A 132 16.31 -9.41 9.95
N VAL A 133 16.16 -10.29 10.94
CA VAL A 133 15.24 -10.12 12.07
C VAL A 133 15.66 -8.94 12.94
N GLN A 134 16.96 -8.68 13.11
CA GLN A 134 17.49 -7.56 13.89
C GLN A 134 17.25 -6.24 13.17
N THR A 135 17.55 -6.14 11.87
CA THR A 135 17.20 -4.96 11.05
C THR A 135 15.68 -4.75 10.98
N PHE A 136 14.90 -5.82 10.86
CA PHE A 136 13.44 -5.76 10.89
C PHE A 136 12.92 -5.34 12.26
N ALA A 137 13.51 -5.83 13.36
CA ALA A 137 13.17 -5.48 14.74
C ALA A 137 13.57 -4.03 15.09
N GLU A 138 14.64 -3.51 14.50
CA GLU A 138 15.03 -2.10 14.56
C GLU A 138 14.07 -1.22 13.76
N GLY A 139 13.60 -1.67 12.58
CA GLY A 139 12.49 -1.03 11.87
C GLY A 139 11.18 -1.05 12.68
N LEU A 140 10.91 -2.18 13.35
CA LEU A 140 9.86 -2.34 14.36
C LEU A 140 10.14 -1.54 15.63
N ALA A 141 11.33 -0.99 15.85
CA ALA A 141 11.58 -0.15 17.01
C ALA A 141 10.77 1.15 16.93
N VAL A 142 10.45 1.62 15.73
CA VAL A 142 9.49 2.71 15.49
C VAL A 142 8.09 2.33 16.01
N LEU A 143 7.73 1.04 15.98
CA LEU A 143 6.48 0.50 16.52
C LEU A 143 6.45 0.43 18.05
N ARG A 144 7.57 0.66 18.75
CA ARG A 144 7.66 0.65 20.23
C ARG A 144 6.87 1.77 20.90
N ARG A 145 6.36 2.74 20.13
CA ARG A 145 5.39 3.74 20.60
C ARG A 145 3.99 3.34 20.13
N PRO A 146 3.28 2.48 20.87
CA PRO A 146 1.95 1.99 20.45
C PRO A 146 0.96 3.13 20.22
N GLY A 147 1.13 4.27 20.91
CA GLY A 147 0.36 5.49 20.64
C GLY A 147 0.57 6.04 19.22
N HIS A 148 1.82 6.10 18.73
CA HIS A 148 2.10 6.56 17.37
C HIS A 148 1.60 5.57 16.30
N LEU A 149 1.69 4.26 16.59
CA LEU A 149 1.13 3.22 15.73
C LEU A 149 -0.40 3.34 15.64
N LEU A 150 -1.07 3.52 16.77
CA LEU A 150 -2.51 3.72 16.82
C LEU A 150 -2.91 4.99 16.07
N VAL A 151 -2.20 6.10 16.28
CA VAL A 151 -2.43 7.35 15.53
C VAL A 151 -2.27 7.11 14.03
N SER A 152 -1.22 6.40 13.60
CA SER A 152 -0.98 6.10 12.18
C SER A 152 -2.11 5.25 11.60
N LEU A 153 -2.55 4.21 12.31
CA LEU A 153 -3.68 3.38 11.90
C LEU A 153 -4.99 4.19 11.81
N VAL A 154 -5.26 5.02 12.83
CA VAL A 154 -6.43 5.90 12.86
C VAL A 154 -6.40 6.92 11.72
N LEU A 155 -5.22 7.41 11.33
CA LEU A 155 -5.04 8.31 10.18
C LEU A 155 -5.12 7.57 8.83
N SER A 156 -4.76 6.29 8.76
CA SER A 156 -4.95 5.48 7.55
C SER A 156 -6.44 5.30 7.20
N VAL A 157 -7.32 5.17 8.19
CA VAL A 157 -8.77 5.02 7.95
C VAL A 157 -9.38 6.16 7.12
N PRO A 158 -9.30 7.45 7.52
CA PRO A 158 -9.85 8.55 6.73
C PRO A 158 -9.14 8.70 5.38
N LEU A 159 -7.84 8.38 5.29
CA LEU A 159 -7.12 8.35 4.02
C LEU A 159 -7.77 7.33 3.05
N TRP A 160 -7.99 6.09 3.48
CA TRP A 160 -8.60 5.06 2.64
C TRP A 160 -10.09 5.27 2.37
N VAL A 161 -10.82 5.85 3.33
CA VAL A 161 -12.21 6.30 3.13
C VAL A 161 -12.27 7.40 2.09
N SER A 162 -11.32 8.36 2.08
CA SER A 162 -11.25 9.42 1.06
C SER A 162 -10.97 8.86 -0.33
N ILE A 163 -10.07 7.88 -0.45
CA ILE A 163 -9.79 7.18 -1.71
C ILE A 163 -11.05 6.44 -2.19
N THR A 164 -11.71 5.72 -1.29
CA THR A 164 -12.97 5.03 -1.60
C THR A 164 -14.06 6.01 -2.02
N ALA A 165 -14.15 7.18 -1.38
CA ALA A 165 -15.08 8.24 -1.78
C ALA A 165 -14.78 8.75 -3.19
N GLY A 166 -13.52 8.93 -3.58
CA GLY A 166 -13.15 9.26 -4.96
C GLY A 166 -13.60 8.21 -5.97
N ILE A 167 -13.41 6.91 -5.63
CA ILE A 167 -13.87 5.78 -6.44
C ILE A 167 -15.41 5.80 -6.57
N TRP A 168 -16.11 5.97 -5.44
CA TRP A 168 -17.57 5.98 -5.38
C TRP A 168 -18.18 7.16 -6.14
N LEU A 169 -17.65 8.37 -5.95
CA LEU A 169 -18.09 9.58 -6.66
C LEU A 169 -17.86 9.46 -8.16
N THR A 170 -16.72 8.91 -8.58
CA THR A 170 -16.45 8.64 -10.00
C THR A 170 -17.43 7.60 -10.55
N SER A 171 -17.70 6.53 -9.80
CA SER A 171 -18.70 5.52 -10.18
C SER A 171 -20.09 6.14 -10.36
N HIS A 172 -20.48 7.03 -9.45
CA HIS A 172 -21.75 7.77 -9.52
C HIS A 172 -21.82 8.71 -10.73
N ALA A 173 -20.72 9.38 -11.08
CA ALA A 173 -20.65 10.23 -12.27
C ALA A 173 -20.88 9.43 -13.57
N PHE A 174 -20.64 8.11 -13.54
CA PHE A 174 -20.90 7.18 -14.64
C PHE A 174 -22.22 6.40 -14.47
N HIS A 175 -23.15 6.93 -13.67
CA HIS A 175 -24.49 6.38 -13.42
C HIS A 175 -24.49 4.96 -12.82
N MET A 176 -23.49 4.62 -12.02
CA MET A 176 -23.49 3.40 -11.21
C MET A 176 -24.17 3.69 -9.86
N THR A 177 -25.07 2.80 -9.42
CA THR A 177 -25.97 3.06 -8.27
C THR A 177 -25.67 2.19 -7.05
N PHE A 178 -24.53 1.51 -7.00
CA PHE A 178 -24.17 0.72 -5.82
C PHE A 178 -23.81 1.64 -4.64
N GLY A 179 -24.15 1.19 -3.43
CA GLY A 179 -23.94 1.97 -2.21
C GLY A 179 -22.46 2.16 -1.87
N PHE A 180 -22.16 3.14 -1.02
CA PHE A 180 -20.80 3.48 -0.62
C PHE A 180 -20.00 2.28 -0.10
N VAL A 181 -20.60 1.47 0.78
CA VAL A 181 -19.98 0.27 1.35
C VAL A 181 -19.60 -0.77 0.29
N ALA A 182 -20.39 -0.89 -0.78
CA ALA A 182 -20.08 -1.80 -1.89
C ALA A 182 -18.78 -1.41 -2.60
N THR A 183 -18.40 -0.13 -2.54
CA THR A 183 -17.15 0.39 -3.08
C THR A 183 -15.93 -0.16 -2.35
N PHE A 184 -16.03 -0.62 -1.09
CA PHE A 184 -14.88 -1.25 -0.41
C PHE A 184 -14.39 -2.52 -1.12
N LEU A 185 -15.29 -3.27 -1.78
CA LEU A 185 -14.88 -4.37 -2.66
C LEU A 185 -14.09 -3.85 -3.87
N VAL A 186 -14.59 -2.78 -4.51
CA VAL A 186 -13.92 -2.13 -5.66
C VAL A 186 -12.53 -1.63 -5.27
N THR A 187 -12.41 -0.93 -4.14
CA THR A 187 -11.14 -0.48 -3.58
C THR A 187 -10.18 -1.64 -3.35
N THR A 188 -10.67 -2.75 -2.79
CA THR A 188 -9.83 -3.93 -2.49
C THR A 188 -9.28 -4.57 -3.76
N LEU A 189 -10.12 -4.79 -4.78
CA LEU A 189 -9.65 -5.38 -6.04
C LEU A 189 -8.79 -4.39 -6.84
N LEU A 190 -9.06 -3.09 -6.75
CA LEU A 190 -8.17 -2.06 -7.31
C LEU A 190 -6.77 -2.11 -6.70
N VAL A 191 -6.64 -2.33 -5.38
CA VAL A 191 -5.32 -2.50 -4.74
C VAL A 191 -4.57 -3.70 -5.32
N VAL A 192 -5.27 -4.81 -5.63
CA VAL A 192 -4.69 -5.95 -6.36
C VAL A 192 -4.26 -5.55 -7.78
N GLY A 193 -5.05 -4.72 -8.47
CA GLY A 193 -4.71 -4.22 -9.80
C GLY A 193 -3.47 -3.33 -9.79
N VAL A 194 -3.39 -2.42 -8.82
CA VAL A 194 -2.22 -1.57 -8.59
C VAL A 194 -1.01 -2.38 -8.16
N ALA A 195 -1.19 -3.55 -7.52
CA ALA A 195 -0.14 -4.50 -7.14
C ALA A 195 0.74 -4.94 -8.33
N MET A 196 0.23 -4.87 -9.57
CA MET A 196 0.97 -5.21 -10.77
C MET A 196 2.11 -4.20 -11.03
N PRO A 197 3.34 -4.63 -11.36
CA PRO A 197 4.50 -3.75 -11.48
C PRO A 197 4.56 -3.01 -12.84
N THR A 198 3.43 -2.48 -13.31
CA THR A 198 3.35 -1.68 -14.54
C THR A 198 3.54 -0.18 -14.23
N PRO A 199 4.17 0.61 -15.13
CA PRO A 199 4.25 2.06 -14.96
C PRO A 199 2.86 2.66 -14.76
N GLY A 200 2.71 3.48 -13.72
CA GLY A 200 1.43 4.15 -13.40
C GLY A 200 0.27 3.20 -13.11
N ALA A 201 0.52 1.92 -12.81
CA ALA A 201 -0.50 0.88 -12.65
C ALA A 201 -1.43 0.70 -13.86
N ILE A 202 -0.99 1.15 -15.05
CA ILE A 202 -1.76 1.02 -16.29
C ILE A 202 -1.97 -0.46 -16.59
N GLY A 203 -3.16 -0.81 -17.09
CA GLY A 203 -3.58 -2.18 -17.35
C GLY A 203 -4.23 -2.81 -16.12
N GLY A 204 -3.44 -3.10 -15.08
CA GLY A 204 -3.92 -3.76 -13.85
C GLY A 204 -5.03 -2.98 -13.14
N PHE A 205 -4.86 -1.65 -13.00
CA PHE A 205 -5.87 -0.76 -12.44
C PHE A 205 -7.20 -0.83 -13.22
N HIS A 206 -7.13 -0.66 -14.54
CA HIS A 206 -8.33 -0.64 -15.39
C HIS A 206 -9.04 -1.99 -15.41
N ALA A 207 -8.27 -3.08 -15.55
CA ALA A 207 -8.81 -4.44 -15.59
C ALA A 207 -9.52 -4.79 -14.28
N MET A 208 -8.92 -4.50 -13.11
CA MET A 208 -9.55 -4.83 -11.84
C MET A 208 -10.77 -3.98 -11.55
N TYR A 209 -10.77 -2.68 -11.89
CA TYR A 209 -11.97 -1.87 -11.80
C TYR A 209 -13.09 -2.44 -12.68
N GLN A 210 -12.80 -2.66 -13.97
CA GLN A 210 -13.76 -3.18 -14.94
C GLN A 210 -14.33 -4.53 -14.51
N ILE A 211 -13.48 -5.51 -14.19
CA ILE A 211 -13.90 -6.85 -13.75
C ILE A 211 -14.80 -6.73 -12.53
N THR A 212 -14.43 -5.89 -11.56
CA THR A 212 -15.23 -5.74 -10.35
C THR A 212 -16.62 -5.21 -10.66
N VAL A 213 -16.73 -4.07 -11.35
CA VAL A 213 -18.03 -3.44 -11.57
C VAL A 213 -18.92 -4.19 -12.56
N THR A 214 -18.33 -4.89 -13.53
CA THR A 214 -19.08 -5.70 -14.49
C THR A 214 -19.59 -6.99 -13.85
N LYS A 215 -18.75 -7.73 -13.12
CA LYS A 215 -19.12 -9.04 -12.55
C LYS A 215 -19.99 -8.95 -11.32
N PHE A 216 -19.73 -7.97 -10.45
CA PHE A 216 -20.40 -7.86 -9.15
C PHE A 216 -21.55 -6.87 -9.14
N PHE A 217 -21.53 -5.86 -10.03
CA PHE A 217 -22.57 -4.83 -10.11
C PHE A 217 -23.29 -4.79 -11.47
N GLY A 218 -23.04 -5.77 -12.35
CA GLY A 218 -23.73 -5.89 -13.64
C GLY A 218 -23.56 -4.68 -14.56
N VAL A 219 -22.53 -3.86 -14.34
CA VAL A 219 -22.32 -2.62 -15.08
C VAL A 219 -21.87 -2.95 -16.51
N PRO A 220 -22.45 -2.31 -17.54
CA PRO A 220 -21.99 -2.46 -18.92
C PRO A 220 -20.50 -2.09 -19.09
N VAL A 221 -19.82 -2.81 -19.98
CA VAL A 221 -18.36 -2.72 -20.14
C VAL A 221 -17.91 -1.33 -20.59
N ASP A 222 -18.65 -0.69 -21.48
CA ASP A 222 -18.41 0.67 -21.97
C ASP A 222 -18.37 1.69 -20.81
N ARG A 223 -19.35 1.64 -19.90
CA ARG A 223 -19.39 2.49 -18.70
C ARG A 223 -18.28 2.14 -17.72
N ALA A 224 -18.01 0.86 -17.52
CA ALA A 224 -16.96 0.39 -16.63
C ALA A 224 -15.57 0.89 -17.07
N VAL A 225 -15.26 0.77 -18.37
CA VAL A 225 -14.00 1.24 -18.97
C VAL A 225 -13.90 2.76 -18.90
N GLY A 226 -14.98 3.48 -19.25
CA GLY A 226 -15.01 4.95 -19.17
C GLY A 226 -14.71 5.46 -17.75
N ALA A 227 -15.37 4.88 -16.75
CA ALA A 227 -15.15 5.23 -15.34
C ALA A 227 -13.74 4.91 -14.87
N ALA A 228 -13.19 3.75 -15.27
CA ALA A 228 -11.82 3.36 -14.91
C ALA A 228 -10.77 4.33 -15.48
N ILE A 229 -10.96 4.81 -16.71
CA ILE A 229 -10.05 5.77 -17.36
C ILE A 229 -10.09 7.11 -16.62
N VAL A 230 -11.30 7.64 -16.35
CA VAL A 230 -11.46 8.92 -15.65
C VAL A 230 -10.91 8.83 -14.23
N LEU A 231 -11.25 7.76 -13.50
CA LEU A 231 -10.76 7.55 -12.13
C LEU A 231 -9.23 7.49 -12.08
N HIS A 232 -8.61 6.79 -13.03
CA HIS A 232 -7.16 6.73 -13.15
C HIS A 232 -6.57 8.12 -13.42
N ALA A 233 -7.12 8.85 -14.38
CA ALA A 233 -6.65 10.19 -14.70
C ALA A 233 -6.71 11.13 -13.48
N ILE A 234 -7.84 11.20 -12.77
CA ILE A 234 -7.98 12.10 -11.61
C ILE A 234 -7.11 11.66 -10.43
N SER A 235 -6.80 10.36 -10.31
CA SER A 235 -6.02 9.81 -9.20
C SER A 235 -4.52 10.00 -9.41
N PHE A 236 -4.04 9.89 -10.65
CA PHE A 236 -2.60 9.88 -10.94
C PHE A 236 -2.08 11.17 -11.58
N VAL A 237 -2.85 11.84 -12.44
CA VAL A 237 -2.35 13.02 -13.18
C VAL A 237 -2.03 14.21 -12.25
N PRO A 238 -2.93 14.65 -11.34
CA PRO A 238 -2.65 15.82 -10.51
C PRO A 238 -1.42 15.65 -9.62
N VAL A 239 -1.29 14.49 -8.97
CA VAL A 239 -0.14 14.18 -8.11
C VAL A 239 1.15 14.07 -8.92
N THR A 240 1.09 13.52 -10.13
CA THR A 240 2.26 13.42 -11.01
C THR A 240 2.73 14.79 -11.46
N LEU A 241 1.81 15.67 -11.89
CA LEU A 241 2.15 17.04 -12.29
C LEU A 241 2.77 17.84 -11.12
N LEU A 242 2.21 17.70 -9.92
CA LEU A 242 2.76 18.34 -8.73
C LEU A 242 4.16 17.80 -8.40
N GLY A 243 4.38 16.49 -8.53
CA GLY A 243 5.69 15.88 -8.31
C GLY A 243 6.73 16.32 -9.34
N ILE A 244 6.35 16.44 -10.62
CA ILE A 244 7.20 17.02 -11.65
C ILE A 244 7.56 18.47 -11.31
N ALA A 245 6.60 19.27 -10.81
CA ALA A 245 6.86 20.64 -10.39
C ALA A 245 7.85 20.72 -9.22
N PHE A 246 7.75 19.82 -8.23
CA PHE A 246 8.74 19.74 -7.14
C PHE A 246 10.10 19.27 -7.61
N MET A 247 10.16 18.25 -8.49
CA MET A 247 11.42 17.82 -9.10
C MET A 247 12.11 18.94 -9.87
N ALA A 248 11.35 19.72 -10.65
CA ALA A 248 11.88 20.84 -11.42
C ALA A 248 12.42 21.95 -10.50
N ARG A 249 11.69 22.28 -9.43
CA ARG A 249 12.13 23.27 -8.42
C ARG A 249 13.44 22.88 -7.73
N GLU A 250 13.69 21.59 -7.58
CA GLU A 250 14.88 21.07 -6.90
C GLU A 250 16.03 20.71 -7.87
N GLY A 251 15.85 20.90 -9.18
CA GLY A 251 16.86 20.50 -10.17
C GLY A 251 17.10 18.98 -10.20
N LEU A 252 16.08 18.20 -9.82
CA LEU A 252 16.11 16.74 -9.83
C LEU A 252 15.61 16.25 -11.19
N SER A 253 16.49 15.64 -11.97
CA SER A 253 16.10 14.85 -13.14
C SER A 253 15.95 13.38 -12.77
N LEU A 254 15.10 12.64 -13.50
CA LEU A 254 14.93 11.19 -13.31
C LEU A 254 16.27 10.45 -13.41
N GLY A 255 17.14 10.86 -14.33
CA GLY A 255 18.49 10.29 -14.48
C GLY A 255 19.41 10.58 -13.30
N ARG A 256 19.34 11.79 -12.72
CA ARG A 256 20.13 12.17 -11.55
C ARG A 256 19.69 11.39 -10.31
N MET A 257 18.39 11.22 -10.13
CA MET A 257 17.82 10.43 -9.03
C MET A 257 18.18 8.94 -9.13
N LYS A 258 18.20 8.38 -10.36
CA LYS A 258 18.66 7.00 -10.58
C LYS A 258 20.14 6.82 -10.22
N LYS A 259 21.02 7.75 -10.65
CA LYS A 259 22.45 7.73 -10.28
C LYS A 259 22.64 7.83 -8.77
N MET A 260 21.93 8.73 -8.12
CA MET A 260 21.97 8.92 -6.67
C MET A 260 21.56 7.65 -5.89
N ALA A 261 20.52 6.93 -6.34
CA ALA A 261 20.12 5.67 -5.74
C ALA A 261 21.15 4.54 -5.98
N GLU A 262 21.80 4.51 -7.14
CA GLU A 262 22.87 3.55 -7.45
C GLU A 262 24.14 3.81 -6.64
N GLU A 263 24.51 5.08 -6.43
CA GLU A 263 25.66 5.50 -5.61
C GLU A 263 25.49 5.08 -4.15
N GLU A 264 24.34 5.37 -3.53
CA GLU A 264 24.10 5.02 -2.14
C GLU A 264 24.00 3.50 -1.92
N ARG A 265 23.44 2.77 -2.90
CA ARG A 265 23.47 1.30 -2.85
C ARG A 265 24.90 0.77 -2.84
N ARG A 266 25.81 1.36 -3.63
CA ARG A 266 27.23 0.98 -3.63
C ARG A 266 27.91 1.33 -2.31
N GLU A 267 27.59 2.47 -1.71
CA GLU A 267 28.12 2.84 -0.39
C GLU A 267 27.67 1.86 0.71
N LEU A 268 26.38 1.47 0.71
CA LEU A 268 25.85 0.45 1.62
C LEU A 268 26.46 -0.94 1.42
N GLU A 269 26.76 -1.30 0.16
CA GLU A 269 27.45 -2.55 -0.17
C GLU A 269 28.93 -2.51 0.24
N ALA A 270 29.60 -1.35 0.15
CA ALA A 270 30.99 -1.16 0.54
C ALA A 270 31.20 -1.06 2.07
N ALA A 271 30.16 -0.68 2.81
CA ALA A 271 30.18 -0.60 4.27
C ALA A 271 29.90 -1.94 4.99
N ARG A 272 29.63 -3.02 4.22
CA ARG A 272 29.39 -4.38 4.72
C ARG A 272 30.64 -5.26 4.59
#